data_AF-I3I5Z0-F1
#
_entry.id   AF-I3I5Z0-F1
#
_cell.length_a   1.000
_cell.length_b   1.000
_cell.length_c   1.000
_cell.angle_alpha   90.00
_cell.angle_beta   90.00
_cell.angle_gamma   90.00
#
_symmetry.space_group_name_H-M   'P 1'
#
loop_
_entity.id
_entity.type
_entity.pdbx_description
1 polymer ?
#
loop_
_entity_poly.entity_id
_entity_poly.type
_entity_poly.pdbx_seq_one_letter_code
_entity_poly.pdbx_strand_id
1 'polypeptide(L)'
;MISSIPSSFANTIAPFAPVGRAPVSQESTDLKSSSFRPAEQLAESGRTLNRRFPDERPNDDVERDRVERGAQEAQSRNASSDEQLKAEREQIQELAARDREVRAHEQAHASVAGQYARGTSYTYQRGPDGVSYAIGGEVQIDTSPIPGDPEATLRKAQQIRRAANAPAEPSSQDARVAAQAAQMEQQARVELRQQQAIESEQQTAEARGDTQAAASVDESSQADAQQTEAQRAEAEKEAEARKERLAEEEQRLQADQQRFEAEQRQLDQRQARAELFNETARRNIDINRRLLEIGVFEAGPTVGSLLNKTV
;
A
#
# COMPACT_ATOMS: atom_id res chain seq x y z
N MET A 1 -16.65 -35.51 36.34
CA MET A 1 -17.89 -35.20 35.60
C MET A 1 -17.47 -34.73 34.23
N ILE A 2 -17.58 -35.61 33.24
CA ILE A 2 -17.13 -35.41 31.86
C ILE A 2 -18.39 -35.18 31.04
N SER A 3 -18.57 -33.96 30.55
CA SER A 3 -19.72 -33.59 29.72
C SER A 3 -19.43 -33.95 28.27
N SER A 4 -19.87 -35.15 27.87
CA SER A 4 -19.92 -35.63 26.49
C SER A 4 -21.00 -34.86 25.71
N ILE A 5 -20.61 -34.04 24.74
CA ILE A 5 -21.53 -33.49 23.73
C ILE A 5 -21.48 -34.43 22.51
N PRO A 6 -22.61 -35.00 22.05
CA PRO A 6 -22.63 -35.83 20.86
C PRO A 6 -22.48 -34.99 19.59
N SER A 7 -21.59 -35.44 18.71
CA SER A 7 -21.50 -35.00 17.31
C SER A 7 -22.73 -35.46 16.53
N SER A 8 -23.65 -34.54 16.27
CA SER A 8 -24.69 -34.73 15.26
C SER A 8 -24.22 -34.13 13.94
N PHE A 9 -23.76 -35.00 13.06
CA PHE A 9 -23.72 -34.73 11.62
C PHE A 9 -25.11 -34.35 11.13
N ALA A 10 -25.27 -33.15 10.56
CA ALA A 10 -26.30 -32.89 9.57
C ALA A 10 -25.88 -31.66 8.77
N ASN A 11 -25.09 -31.93 7.73
CA ASN A 11 -24.89 -31.00 6.62
C ASN A 11 -26.22 -30.98 5.84
N THR A 12 -27.23 -30.26 6.33
CA THR A 12 -28.47 -30.02 5.59
C THR A 12 -28.19 -28.97 4.54
N ILE A 13 -27.75 -29.46 3.39
CA ILE A 13 -27.85 -28.78 2.09
C ILE A 13 -29.33 -28.41 1.93
N ALA A 14 -29.63 -27.11 1.98
CA ALA A 14 -30.93 -26.61 1.60
C ALA A 14 -31.18 -27.01 0.13
N PRO A 15 -32.31 -27.64 -0.22
CA PRO A 15 -32.67 -27.77 -1.62
C PRO A 15 -32.99 -26.37 -2.14
N PHE A 16 -32.13 -25.86 -3.01
CA PHE A 16 -32.43 -24.72 -3.87
C PHE A 16 -33.76 -25.00 -4.58
N ALA A 17 -34.79 -24.23 -4.26
CA ALA A 17 -36.07 -24.27 -4.95
C ALA A 17 -35.94 -23.42 -6.22
N PRO A 18 -35.91 -24.01 -7.43
CA PRO A 18 -35.98 -23.22 -8.65
C PRO A 18 -37.40 -22.69 -8.76
N VAL A 19 -37.58 -21.40 -8.46
CA VAL A 19 -38.78 -20.68 -8.88
C VAL A 19 -38.77 -20.64 -10.41
N GLY A 20 -39.56 -21.54 -11.00
CA GLY A 20 -40.17 -21.39 -12.32
C GLY A 20 -39.27 -21.07 -13.50
N ARG A 21 -38.55 -22.08 -14.01
CA ARG A 21 -38.46 -22.27 -15.47
C ARG A 21 -38.18 -23.74 -15.76
N ALA A 22 -39.17 -24.40 -16.36
CA ALA A 22 -39.04 -25.78 -16.79
C ALA A 22 -37.95 -25.90 -17.87
N PRO A 23 -37.17 -26.99 -17.87
CA PRO A 23 -36.22 -27.28 -18.95
C PRO A 23 -36.98 -27.46 -20.27
N VAL A 24 -36.50 -26.78 -21.31
CA VAL A 24 -37.09 -26.77 -22.64
C VAL A 24 -36.77 -28.09 -23.35
N SER A 25 -37.30 -29.23 -22.87
CA SER A 25 -37.18 -30.55 -23.54
C SER A 25 -38.12 -31.65 -22.98
N GLN A 26 -39.19 -31.32 -22.26
CA GLN A 26 -40.25 -32.31 -21.97
C GLN A 26 -41.53 -31.91 -22.70
N GLU A 27 -41.88 -32.69 -23.71
CA GLU A 27 -43.13 -32.58 -24.44
C GLU A 27 -44.30 -33.05 -23.55
N SER A 28 -45.18 -32.14 -23.18
CA SER A 28 -46.44 -32.48 -22.51
C SER A 28 -47.45 -32.97 -23.55
N THR A 29 -48.17 -34.05 -23.25
CA THR A 29 -49.22 -34.62 -24.11
C THR A 29 -50.41 -33.69 -24.34
N ASP A 30 -50.46 -32.53 -23.67
CA ASP A 30 -51.50 -31.49 -23.82
C ASP A 30 -51.32 -30.61 -25.07
N LEU A 31 -50.22 -30.74 -25.81
CA LEU A 31 -50.02 -30.04 -27.09
C LEU A 31 -50.67 -30.75 -28.30
N LYS A 32 -51.23 -31.95 -28.11
CA LYS A 32 -51.84 -32.77 -29.18
C LYS A 32 -53.17 -32.25 -29.74
N SER A 33 -53.78 -31.22 -29.14
CA SER A 33 -55.01 -30.61 -29.65
C SER A 33 -54.84 -29.14 -30.07
N SER A 34 -53.62 -28.69 -30.38
CA SER A 34 -53.45 -27.38 -31.02
C SER A 34 -53.79 -27.49 -32.51
N SER A 35 -54.79 -26.73 -32.95
CA SER A 35 -55.23 -26.60 -34.35
C SER A 35 -54.29 -25.72 -35.20
N PHE A 36 -53.04 -25.58 -34.78
CA PHE A 36 -52.03 -24.84 -35.51
C PHE A 36 -51.17 -25.82 -36.29
N ARG A 37 -51.27 -25.75 -37.62
CA ARG A 37 -50.39 -26.50 -38.51
C ARG A 37 -48.93 -26.09 -38.24
N PRO A 38 -47.99 -27.04 -38.07
CA PRO A 38 -46.58 -26.72 -38.06
C PRO A 38 -46.25 -25.99 -39.36
N ALA A 39 -45.60 -24.83 -39.26
CA ALA A 39 -45.12 -24.12 -40.43
C ALA A 39 -44.08 -25.01 -41.11
N GLU A 40 -44.47 -25.57 -42.26
CA GLU A 40 -43.60 -26.27 -43.17
C GLU A 40 -42.43 -25.34 -43.48
N GLN A 41 -41.22 -25.81 -43.15
CA GLN A 41 -39.97 -25.15 -43.49
C GLN A 41 -39.90 -25.09 -45.02
N LEU A 42 -40.38 -23.98 -45.58
CA LEU A 42 -40.29 -23.67 -47.00
C LEU A 42 -38.84 -23.87 -47.41
N ALA A 43 -38.64 -24.83 -48.31
CA ALA A 43 -37.34 -25.17 -48.87
C ALA A 43 -36.60 -23.90 -49.30
N GLU A 44 -35.30 -23.84 -48.99
CA GLU A 44 -34.36 -22.78 -49.41
C GLU A 44 -34.32 -22.55 -50.94
N SER A 45 -35.02 -23.37 -51.72
CA SER A 45 -35.15 -23.26 -53.18
C SER A 45 -36.02 -22.10 -53.69
N GLY A 46 -36.64 -21.30 -52.81
CA GLY A 46 -37.40 -20.10 -53.22
C GLY A 46 -36.56 -18.85 -53.51
N ARG A 47 -35.27 -18.82 -53.12
CA ARG A 47 -34.44 -17.61 -53.24
C ARG A 47 -33.86 -17.37 -54.63
N THR A 48 -33.91 -18.34 -55.54
CA THR A 48 -33.21 -18.26 -56.84
C THR A 48 -34.09 -17.88 -58.03
N LEU A 49 -35.41 -17.73 -57.87
CA LEU A 49 -36.32 -17.47 -58.99
C LEU A 49 -36.71 -16.01 -59.21
N ASN A 50 -36.18 -15.07 -58.42
CA ASN A 50 -36.36 -13.63 -58.66
C ASN A 50 -35.09 -13.01 -59.26
N ARG A 51 -34.54 -13.63 -60.31
CA ARG A 51 -33.49 -13.02 -61.14
C ARG A 51 -34.16 -12.10 -62.17
N ARG A 52 -34.72 -10.99 -61.69
CA ARG A 52 -35.08 -9.83 -62.54
C ARG A 52 -33.79 -9.19 -63.06
N PHE A 53 -33.82 -8.69 -64.28
CA PHE A 53 -32.67 -8.09 -64.94
C PHE A 53 -32.14 -6.88 -64.12
N PRO A 54 -30.83 -6.59 -64.15
CA PRO A 54 -30.22 -5.53 -63.33
C PRO A 54 -30.85 -4.14 -63.47
N ASP A 55 -31.53 -3.88 -64.59
CA ASP A 55 -32.12 -2.58 -64.95
C ASP A 55 -33.44 -2.25 -64.22
N GLU A 56 -34.04 -3.22 -63.49
CA GLU A 56 -35.33 -3.04 -62.81
C GLU A 56 -35.22 -2.71 -61.31
N ARG A 57 -34.00 -2.47 -60.80
CA ARG A 57 -33.77 -2.17 -59.37
C ARG A 57 -32.94 -0.90 -59.16
N PRO A 58 -33.48 0.28 -59.48
CA PRO A 58 -32.75 1.55 -59.38
C PRO A 58 -32.34 1.96 -57.95
N ASN A 59 -32.75 1.20 -56.91
CA ASN A 59 -32.49 1.52 -55.50
C ASN A 59 -31.75 0.40 -54.73
N ASP A 60 -31.32 -0.70 -55.37
CA ASP A 60 -30.62 -1.78 -54.65
C ASP A 60 -29.26 -1.33 -54.09
N ASP A 61 -28.57 -0.41 -54.76
CA ASP A 61 -27.33 0.20 -54.28
C ASP A 61 -27.57 1.08 -53.03
N VAL A 62 -28.69 1.79 -52.99
CA VAL A 62 -29.10 2.65 -51.86
C VAL A 62 -29.42 1.82 -50.62
N GLU A 63 -30.08 0.67 -50.80
CA GLU A 63 -30.37 -0.27 -49.71
C GLU A 63 -29.11 -0.97 -49.21
N ARG A 64 -28.16 -1.33 -50.09
CA ARG A 64 -26.84 -1.85 -49.68
C ARG A 64 -26.05 -0.84 -48.87
N ASP A 65 -25.94 0.40 -49.33
CA ASP A 65 -25.28 1.50 -48.61
C ASP A 65 -25.92 1.78 -47.25
N ARG A 66 -27.24 1.58 -47.13
CA ARG A 66 -27.97 1.75 -45.87
C ARG A 66 -27.68 0.60 -44.89
N VAL A 67 -27.65 -0.64 -45.38
CA VAL A 67 -27.33 -1.82 -44.58
C VAL A 67 -25.86 -1.80 -44.13
N GLU A 68 -24.94 -1.42 -45.01
CA GLU A 68 -23.51 -1.31 -44.68
C GLU A 68 -23.25 -0.21 -43.66
N ARG A 69 -23.87 0.97 -43.80
CA ARG A 69 -23.79 2.02 -42.78
C ARG A 69 -24.40 1.59 -41.45
N GLY A 70 -25.55 0.92 -41.46
CA GLY A 70 -26.16 0.36 -40.24
C GLY A 70 -25.29 -0.70 -39.56
N ALA A 71 -24.60 -1.54 -40.33
CA ALA A 71 -23.65 -2.51 -39.82
C ALA A 71 -22.41 -1.84 -39.21
N GLN A 72 -21.85 -0.83 -39.89
CA GLN A 72 -20.72 -0.04 -39.39
C GLN A 72 -21.08 0.73 -38.10
N GLU A 73 -22.28 1.30 -38.01
CA GLU A 73 -22.79 1.95 -36.79
C GLU A 73 -23.01 0.97 -35.64
N ALA A 74 -23.48 -0.24 -35.90
CA ALA A 74 -23.61 -1.28 -34.87
C ALA A 74 -22.23 -1.76 -34.38
N GLN A 75 -21.28 -1.91 -35.31
CA GLN A 75 -19.90 -2.31 -34.98
C GLN A 75 -19.17 -1.25 -34.15
N SER A 76 -19.35 0.04 -34.48
CA SER A 76 -18.76 1.14 -33.71
C SER A 76 -19.37 1.28 -32.31
N ARG A 77 -20.69 1.08 -32.17
CA ARG A 77 -21.36 1.02 -30.86
C ARG A 77 -20.84 -0.12 -30.00
N ASN A 78 -20.71 -1.33 -30.56
CA ASN A 78 -20.16 -2.46 -29.83
C ASN A 78 -18.71 -2.22 -29.41
N ALA A 79 -17.87 -1.68 -30.31
CA ALA A 79 -16.49 -1.32 -29.97
C ALA A 79 -16.41 -0.31 -28.81
N SER A 80 -17.26 0.72 -28.84
CA SER A 80 -17.33 1.71 -27.74
C SER A 80 -17.79 1.11 -26.42
N SER A 81 -18.75 0.17 -26.44
CA SER A 81 -19.20 -0.55 -25.24
C SER A 81 -18.10 -1.45 -24.67
N ASP A 82 -17.33 -2.12 -25.52
CA ASP A 82 -16.22 -2.97 -25.10
C ASP A 82 -15.08 -2.15 -24.47
N GLU A 83 -14.78 -0.97 -25.03
CA GLU A 83 -13.81 -0.03 -24.44
C GLU A 83 -14.27 0.49 -23.07
N GLN A 84 -15.55 0.83 -22.91
CA GLN A 84 -16.12 1.25 -21.63
C GLN A 84 -16.02 0.15 -20.57
N LEU A 85 -16.41 -1.09 -20.92
CA LEU A 85 -16.32 -2.24 -20.01
C LEU A 85 -14.87 -2.53 -19.60
N LYS A 86 -13.91 -2.32 -20.51
CA LYS A 86 -12.49 -2.47 -20.18
C LYS A 86 -12.04 -1.38 -19.19
N ALA A 87 -12.39 -0.12 -19.42
CA ALA A 87 -12.05 0.98 -18.53
C ALA A 87 -12.67 0.79 -17.13
N GLU A 88 -13.92 0.35 -17.04
CA GLU A 88 -14.59 0.05 -15.77
C GLU A 88 -13.87 -1.08 -15.01
N ARG A 89 -13.45 -2.14 -15.70
CA ARG A 89 -12.69 -3.24 -15.08
C ARG A 89 -11.34 -2.79 -14.56
N GLU A 90 -10.62 -1.96 -15.31
CA GLU A 90 -9.34 -1.39 -14.88
C GLU A 90 -9.52 -0.52 -13.62
N GLN A 91 -10.56 0.32 -13.60
CA GLN A 91 -10.90 1.14 -12.43
C GLN A 91 -11.24 0.29 -11.20
N ILE A 92 -12.04 -0.77 -11.36
CA ILE A 92 -12.37 -1.70 -10.28
C ILE A 92 -11.11 -2.37 -9.74
N GLN A 93 -10.19 -2.79 -10.61
CA GLN A 93 -8.93 -3.41 -10.19
C GLN A 93 -8.05 -2.44 -9.40
N GLU A 94 -7.97 -1.18 -9.83
CA GLU A 94 -7.22 -0.15 -9.10
C GLU A 94 -7.82 0.11 -7.72
N LEU A 95 -9.13 0.29 -7.63
CA LEU A 95 -9.84 0.50 -6.36
C LEU A 95 -9.68 -0.69 -5.41
N ALA A 96 -9.75 -1.92 -5.94
CA ALA A 96 -9.56 -3.13 -5.16
C ALA A 96 -8.09 -3.34 -4.71
N ALA A 97 -7.11 -2.87 -5.49
CA ALA A 97 -5.72 -2.84 -5.06
C ALA A 97 -5.53 -1.86 -3.90
N ARG A 98 -6.03 -0.63 -4.06
CA ARG A 98 -5.96 0.43 -3.04
C ARG A 98 -6.65 0.02 -1.74
N ASP A 99 -7.84 -0.59 -1.79
CA ASP A 99 -8.55 -1.07 -0.60
C ASP A 99 -7.74 -2.10 0.20
N ARG A 100 -7.07 -3.02 -0.49
CA ARG A 100 -6.19 -4.01 0.17
C ARG A 100 -4.99 -3.34 0.82
N GLU A 101 -4.37 -2.39 0.13
CA GLU A 101 -3.23 -1.62 0.66
C GLU A 101 -3.63 -0.80 1.88
N VAL A 102 -4.72 -0.04 1.81
CA VAL A 102 -5.23 0.77 2.92
C VAL A 102 -5.55 -0.11 4.12
N ARG A 103 -6.27 -1.22 3.93
CA ARG A 103 -6.58 -2.14 5.04
C ARG A 103 -5.31 -2.74 5.66
N ALA A 104 -4.34 -3.15 4.84
CA ALA A 104 -3.07 -3.66 5.35
C ALA A 104 -2.28 -2.59 6.12
N HIS A 105 -2.31 -1.35 5.63
CA HIS A 105 -1.68 -0.19 6.28
C HIS A 105 -2.30 0.08 7.65
N GLU A 106 -3.63 0.21 7.72
CA GLU A 106 -4.33 0.43 8.98
C GLU A 106 -4.19 -0.77 9.94
N GLN A 107 -4.21 -1.99 9.41
CA GLN A 107 -4.01 -3.18 10.21
C GLN A 107 -2.61 -3.21 10.83
N ALA A 108 -1.58 -2.77 10.11
CA ALA A 108 -0.22 -2.68 10.65
C ALA A 108 -0.18 -1.70 11.83
N HIS A 109 -0.73 -0.50 11.67
CA HIS A 109 -0.87 0.47 12.76
C HIS A 109 -1.63 -0.10 13.97
N ALA A 110 -2.80 -0.69 13.75
CA ALA A 110 -3.64 -1.24 14.82
C ALA A 110 -2.96 -2.41 15.55
N SER A 111 -2.28 -3.29 14.80
CA SER A 111 -1.59 -4.46 15.37
C SER A 111 -0.48 -4.07 16.34
N VAL A 112 0.28 -3.01 16.01
CA VAL A 112 1.33 -2.49 16.87
C VAL A 112 0.75 -1.62 17.98
N ALA A 113 -0.30 -0.84 17.73
CA ALA A 113 -0.94 -0.05 18.79
C ALA A 113 -1.57 -0.93 19.89
N GLY A 114 -2.04 -2.13 19.54
CA GLY A 114 -2.59 -3.11 20.46
C GLY A 114 -3.75 -2.52 21.27
N GLN A 115 -3.68 -2.64 22.60
CA GLN A 115 -4.73 -2.14 23.50
C GLN A 115 -4.91 -0.61 23.50
N TYR A 116 -3.97 0.15 22.95
CA TYR A 116 -4.04 1.62 22.92
C TYR A 116 -4.72 2.16 21.65
N ALA A 117 -5.04 1.28 20.69
CA ALA A 117 -5.91 1.61 19.56
C ALA A 117 -7.36 1.72 20.04
N ARG A 118 -8.00 2.85 19.74
CA ARG A 118 -9.43 3.10 20.00
C ARG A 118 -10.33 2.62 18.87
N GLY A 119 -9.78 2.43 17.67
CA GLY A 119 -10.48 1.92 16.50
C GLY A 119 -9.81 2.36 15.20
N THR A 120 -10.32 1.82 14.09
CA THR A 120 -9.90 2.18 12.74
C THR A 120 -11.06 2.83 12.00
N SER A 121 -10.80 3.95 11.34
CA SER A 121 -11.74 4.64 10.47
C SER A 121 -11.28 4.53 9.03
N TYR A 122 -12.23 4.41 8.09
CA TYR A 122 -11.94 4.27 6.67
C TYR A 122 -12.73 5.30 5.87
N THR A 123 -12.10 5.85 4.83
CA THR A 123 -12.72 6.69 3.82
C THR A 123 -12.98 5.85 2.58
N TYR A 124 -14.21 5.88 2.06
CA TYR A 124 -14.64 5.00 0.97
C TYR A 124 -14.92 5.76 -0.33
N GLN A 125 -14.66 5.11 -1.45
CA GLN A 125 -15.08 5.52 -2.78
C GLN A 125 -15.94 4.41 -3.42
N ARG A 126 -17.06 4.81 -4.03
CA ARG A 126 -17.94 3.87 -4.73
C ARG A 126 -17.42 3.62 -6.15
N GLY A 127 -17.24 2.36 -6.50
CA GLY A 127 -16.85 1.91 -7.84
C GLY A 127 -18.02 1.87 -8.83
N PRO A 128 -17.73 1.69 -10.14
CA PRO A 128 -18.75 1.57 -11.19
C PRO A 128 -19.61 0.31 -11.04
N ASP A 129 -19.14 -0.71 -10.31
CA ASP A 129 -19.87 -1.90 -9.90
C ASP A 129 -20.83 -1.67 -8.72
N GLY A 130 -20.80 -0.47 -8.13
CA GLY A 130 -21.64 -0.08 -7.01
C GLY A 130 -21.09 -0.48 -5.64
N VAL A 131 -19.90 -1.11 -5.57
CA VAL A 131 -19.22 -1.50 -4.32
C VAL A 131 -18.41 -0.33 -3.76
N SER A 132 -18.31 -0.23 -2.43
CA SER A 132 -17.50 0.79 -1.75
C SER A 132 -16.12 0.24 -1.38
N TYR A 133 -15.07 0.88 -1.88
CA TYR A 133 -13.66 0.53 -1.64
C TYR A 133 -13.00 1.55 -0.71
N ALA A 134 -12.18 1.11 0.25
CA ALA A 134 -11.43 2.00 1.11
C ALA A 134 -10.27 2.63 0.34
N ILE A 135 -10.24 3.96 0.28
CA ILE A 135 -9.19 4.72 -0.41
C ILE A 135 -8.27 5.46 0.56
N GLY A 136 -8.62 5.45 1.84
CA GLY A 136 -7.79 5.95 2.94
C GLY A 136 -8.33 5.44 4.27
N GLY A 137 -7.52 5.53 5.32
CA GLY A 137 -7.91 5.17 6.67
C GLY A 137 -7.06 5.91 7.70
N GLU A 138 -7.46 5.75 8.96
CA GLU A 138 -6.68 6.20 10.11
C GLU A 138 -6.96 5.29 11.32
N VAL A 139 -5.94 5.06 12.15
CA VAL A 139 -6.09 4.41 13.45
C VAL A 139 -6.10 5.47 14.55
N GLN A 140 -7.20 5.54 15.29
CA GLN A 140 -7.31 6.45 16.44
C GLN A 140 -6.54 5.86 17.62
N ILE A 141 -5.51 6.55 18.08
CA ILE A 141 -4.66 6.10 19.19
C ILE A 141 -4.83 7.02 20.39
N ASP A 142 -4.92 6.46 21.58
CA ASP A 142 -5.01 7.24 22.82
C ASP A 142 -3.66 7.82 23.25
N THR A 143 -3.45 9.11 22.96
CA THR A 143 -2.27 9.88 23.38
C THR A 143 -2.43 10.56 24.75
N SER A 144 -3.28 10.03 25.63
CA SER A 144 -3.40 10.50 27.02
C SER A 144 -2.44 9.76 27.96
N PRO A 145 -1.79 10.43 28.93
CA PRO A 145 -0.97 9.77 29.93
C PRO A 145 -1.81 8.90 30.88
N ILE A 146 -1.17 7.93 31.55
CA ILE A 146 -1.81 7.10 32.58
C ILE A 146 -1.65 7.83 33.94
N PRO A 147 -2.74 8.25 34.58
CA PRO A 147 -2.64 9.00 35.84
C PRO A 147 -1.98 8.19 36.95
N GLY A 148 -1.03 8.81 37.66
CA GLY A 148 -0.40 8.21 38.85
C GLY A 148 0.66 7.14 38.57
N ASP A 149 0.91 6.77 37.31
CA ASP A 149 1.92 5.79 36.93
C ASP A 149 2.74 6.29 35.73
N PRO A 150 3.86 6.98 35.99
CA PRO A 150 4.72 7.48 34.92
C PRO A 150 5.52 6.36 34.24
N GLU A 151 5.73 5.20 34.88
CA GLU A 151 6.35 4.05 34.22
C GLU A 151 5.42 3.44 33.16
N ALA A 152 4.15 3.24 33.50
CA ALA A 152 3.15 2.76 32.56
C ALA A 152 2.93 3.79 31.44
N THR A 153 2.96 5.09 31.76
CA THR A 153 2.90 6.16 30.76
C THR A 153 4.09 6.10 29.81
N LEU A 154 5.32 5.87 30.31
CA LEU A 154 6.51 5.70 29.47
C LEU A 154 6.36 4.52 28.51
N ARG A 155 5.93 3.35 29.03
CA ARG A 155 5.72 2.15 28.20
C ARG A 155 4.62 2.38 27.15
N LYS A 156 3.51 3.02 27.54
CA LYS A 156 2.42 3.41 26.63
C LYS A 156 2.93 4.33 25.52
N ALA A 157 3.64 5.39 25.89
CA ALA A 157 4.20 6.36 24.93
C ALA A 157 5.13 5.68 23.91
N GLN A 158 6.01 4.79 24.37
CA GLN A 158 6.90 4.03 23.48
C GLN A 158 6.14 3.12 22.53
N GLN A 159 5.09 2.44 23.01
CA GLN A 159 4.25 1.59 22.17
C GLN A 159 3.52 2.40 21.10
N ILE A 160 2.94 3.55 21.47
CA ILE A 160 2.25 4.44 20.54
C ILE A 160 3.22 4.98 19.48
N ARG A 161 4.41 5.42 19.88
CA ARG A 161 5.42 5.90 18.93
C ARG A 161 5.83 4.81 17.93
N ARG A 162 5.99 3.57 18.39
CA ARG A 162 6.27 2.42 17.50
C ARG A 162 5.12 2.15 16.56
N ALA A 163 3.88 2.22 17.05
CA ALA A 163 2.69 2.00 16.24
C ALA A 163 2.52 3.06 15.14
N ALA A 164 2.73 4.33 15.48
CA ALA A 164 2.67 5.43 14.53
C ALA A 164 3.75 5.34 13.43
N ASN A 165 4.89 4.71 13.73
CA ASN A 165 5.97 4.51 12.75
C ASN A 165 6.00 3.07 12.18
N ALA A 166 4.92 2.29 12.33
CA ALA A 166 4.94 0.86 11.99
C ALA A 166 4.98 0.58 10.48
N PRO A 167 4.17 1.24 9.62
CA PRO A 167 4.30 1.10 8.17
C PRO A 167 5.56 1.79 7.64
N ALA A 168 6.02 1.34 6.47
CA ALA A 168 7.20 1.92 5.82
C ALA A 168 7.02 3.40 5.43
N GLU A 169 5.79 3.80 5.11
CA GLU A 169 5.42 5.17 4.72
C GLU A 169 4.34 5.70 5.67
N PRO A 170 4.69 6.22 6.86
CA PRO A 170 3.69 6.77 7.78
C PRO A 170 3.03 8.03 7.18
N SER A 171 1.73 8.22 7.44
CA SER A 171 1.03 9.42 7.00
C SER A 171 1.42 10.65 7.83
N SER A 172 1.03 11.83 7.34
CA SER A 172 1.22 13.08 8.11
C SER A 172 0.50 13.09 9.46
N GLN A 173 -0.58 12.31 9.59
CA GLN A 173 -1.33 12.17 10.83
C GLN A 173 -0.62 11.25 11.81
N ASP A 174 -0.09 10.13 11.33
CA ASP A 174 0.70 9.21 12.16
C ASP A 174 1.96 9.92 12.70
N ALA A 175 2.60 10.73 11.87
CA ALA A 175 3.73 11.55 12.31
C ALA A 175 3.36 12.51 13.47
N ARG A 176 2.15 13.08 13.48
CA ARG A 176 1.67 13.91 14.60
C ARG A 176 1.44 13.08 15.85
N VAL A 177 0.87 11.88 15.72
CA VAL A 177 0.68 10.95 16.85
C VAL A 177 2.04 10.52 17.42
N ALA A 178 3.02 10.23 16.56
CA ALA A 178 4.39 9.91 16.96
C ALA A 178 5.04 11.07 17.74
N ALA A 179 4.85 12.32 17.29
CA ALA A 179 5.35 13.49 17.98
C ALA A 179 4.69 13.70 19.36
N GLN A 180 3.36 13.53 19.45
CA GLN A 180 2.63 13.58 20.72
C GLN A 180 3.11 12.48 21.69
N ALA A 181 3.32 11.26 21.19
CA ALA A 181 3.86 10.17 21.98
C ALA A 181 5.29 10.44 22.46
N ALA A 182 6.14 11.06 21.62
CA ALA A 182 7.47 11.47 22.02
C ALA A 182 7.43 12.52 23.14
N GLN A 183 6.52 13.49 23.08
CA GLN A 183 6.32 14.48 24.15
C GLN A 183 5.87 13.80 25.46
N MET A 184 4.91 12.88 25.38
CA MET A 184 4.47 12.09 26.53
C MET A 184 5.62 11.27 27.13
N GLU A 185 6.47 10.66 26.30
CA GLU A 185 7.63 9.90 26.76
C GLU A 185 8.62 10.79 27.53
N GLN A 186 8.89 12.01 27.05
CA GLN A 186 9.77 12.94 27.76
C GLN A 186 9.20 13.38 29.09
N GLN A 187 7.90 13.69 29.12
CA GLN A 187 7.22 14.09 30.35
C GLN A 187 7.26 12.97 31.40
N ALA A 188 6.94 11.74 31.00
CA ALA A 188 7.00 10.57 31.87
C ALA A 188 8.42 10.31 32.41
N ARG A 189 9.47 10.53 31.61
CA ARG A 189 10.87 10.43 32.08
C ARG A 189 11.22 11.49 33.12
N VAL A 190 10.71 12.69 32.98
CA VAL A 190 10.91 13.76 33.96
C VAL A 190 10.23 13.40 35.28
N GLU A 191 8.98 12.95 35.22
CA GLU A 191 8.19 12.52 36.39
C GLU A 191 8.84 11.34 37.10
N LEU A 192 9.34 10.33 36.37
CA LEU A 192 10.07 9.20 36.95
C LEU A 192 11.31 9.62 37.73
N ARG A 193 12.11 10.55 37.18
CA ARG A 193 13.30 11.06 37.89
C ARG A 193 12.92 11.83 39.15
N GLN A 194 11.81 12.57 39.13
CA GLN A 194 11.31 13.28 40.30
C GLN A 194 10.84 12.31 41.38
N GLN A 195 10.10 11.26 41.00
CA GLN A 195 9.66 10.22 41.93
C GLN A 195 10.85 9.50 42.58
N GLN A 196 11.84 9.09 41.79
CA GLN A 196 13.06 8.45 42.29
C GLN A 196 13.85 9.35 43.25
N ALA A 197 13.93 10.65 42.97
CA ALA A 197 14.57 11.62 43.87
C ALA A 197 13.83 11.68 45.22
N ILE A 198 12.50 11.81 45.20
CA ILE A 198 11.67 11.86 46.42
C ILE A 198 11.79 10.55 47.21
N GLU A 199 11.73 9.39 46.56
CA GLU A 199 11.91 8.09 47.20
C GLU A 199 13.30 7.96 47.85
N SER A 200 14.35 8.42 47.18
CA SER A 200 15.71 8.38 47.73
C SER A 200 15.88 9.30 48.94
N GLU A 201 15.25 10.47 48.95
CA GLU A 201 15.22 11.41 50.08
C GLU A 201 14.45 10.82 51.27
N GLN A 202 13.33 10.15 51.02
CA GLN A 202 12.55 9.45 52.05
C GLN A 202 13.35 8.30 52.66
N GLN A 203 13.98 7.45 51.84
CA GLN A 203 14.83 6.36 52.32
C GLN A 203 16.02 6.86 53.15
N THR A 204 16.65 7.97 52.75
CA THR A 204 17.73 8.57 53.55
C THR A 204 17.23 9.21 54.84
N ALA A 205 16.02 9.77 54.87
CA ALA A 205 15.40 10.29 56.09
C ALA A 205 15.03 9.16 57.07
N GLU A 206 14.47 8.05 56.57
CA GLU A 206 14.15 6.85 57.36
C GLU A 206 15.42 6.20 57.93
N ALA A 207 16.46 6.02 57.11
CA ALA A 207 17.75 5.49 57.55
C ALA A 207 18.41 6.36 58.64
N ARG A 208 18.30 7.69 58.54
CA ARG A 208 18.79 8.62 59.58
C ARG A 208 17.96 8.57 60.87
N GLY A 209 16.67 8.27 60.78
CA GLY A 209 15.79 8.05 61.93
C GLY A 209 16.16 6.78 62.70
N ASP A 210 16.47 5.68 62.00
CA ASP A 210 16.91 4.42 62.62
C ASP A 210 18.34 4.48 63.17
N THR A 211 19.22 5.30 62.57
CA THR A 211 20.61 5.43 63.03
C THR A 211 20.73 6.14 64.40
N GLN A 212 19.71 6.91 64.84
CA GLN A 212 19.67 7.47 66.20
C GLN A 212 19.31 6.43 67.28
N ALA A 213 18.81 5.25 66.93
CA ALA A 213 18.52 4.15 67.87
C ALA A 213 19.66 3.12 67.99
N ALA A 214 20.68 3.18 67.12
CA ALA A 214 21.75 2.19 67.04
C ALA A 214 23.18 2.77 67.23
N ALA A 215 23.31 3.93 67.88
CA ALA A 215 24.62 4.52 68.18
C ALA A 215 25.24 3.94 69.48
N SER A 216 25.60 2.66 69.42
CA SER A 216 26.68 2.08 70.23
C SER A 216 27.23 0.86 69.48
N VAL A 217 28.57 0.73 69.43
CA VAL A 217 29.38 -0.33 68.76
C VAL A 217 29.68 0.03 67.28
N ASP A 218 30.91 0.10 66.75
CA ASP A 218 32.26 -0.31 67.18
C ASP A 218 33.31 0.42 66.33
N GLU A 219 34.54 0.51 66.84
CA GLU A 219 35.74 0.86 66.08
C GLU A 219 36.15 -0.29 65.13
N SER A 220 36.08 -0.10 63.82
CA SER A 220 36.83 -0.94 62.87
C SER A 220 37.06 -0.26 61.51
N SER A 221 37.45 1.02 61.52
CA SER A 221 37.54 1.85 60.32
C SER A 221 38.98 2.09 59.87
N GLN A 222 39.73 1.05 59.53
CA GLN A 222 41.03 1.22 58.83
C GLN A 222 41.28 0.22 57.69
N ALA A 223 40.56 -0.92 57.63
CA ALA A 223 40.69 -1.89 56.52
C ALA A 223 39.75 -1.60 55.33
N ASP A 224 38.54 -1.07 55.57
CA ASP A 224 37.57 -0.74 54.51
C ASP A 224 37.96 0.50 53.67
N ALA A 225 38.74 1.42 54.25
CA ALA A 225 39.21 2.61 53.54
C ALA A 225 40.15 2.26 52.38
N GLN A 226 41.04 1.27 52.56
CA GLN A 226 41.97 0.84 51.51
C GLN A 226 41.28 0.02 50.41
N GLN A 227 40.25 -0.77 50.75
CA GLN A 227 39.46 -1.50 49.75
C GLN A 227 38.56 -0.56 48.92
N THR A 228 38.02 0.49 49.55
CA THR A 228 37.18 1.49 48.86
C THR A 228 38.01 2.35 47.89
N GLU A 229 39.25 2.69 48.24
CA GLU A 229 40.16 3.43 47.34
C GLU A 229 40.61 2.57 46.14
N ALA A 230 40.89 1.28 46.35
CA ALA A 230 41.22 0.36 45.26
C ALA A 230 40.06 0.19 44.27
N GLN A 231 38.82 0.03 44.77
CA GLN A 231 37.63 -0.09 43.93
C GLN A 231 37.30 1.21 43.17
N ARG A 232 37.56 2.38 43.76
CA ARG A 232 37.41 3.67 43.06
C ARG A 232 38.44 3.85 41.95
N ALA A 233 39.69 3.46 42.19
CA ALA A 233 40.74 3.53 41.17
C ALA A 233 40.48 2.58 40.00
N GLU A 234 39.90 1.40 40.24
CA GLU A 234 39.46 0.49 39.17
C GLU A 234 38.27 1.05 38.40
N ALA A 235 37.27 1.61 39.09
CA ALA A 235 36.12 2.24 38.46
C ALA A 235 36.50 3.46 37.59
N GLU A 236 37.50 4.25 38.01
CA GLU A 236 38.02 5.37 37.22
C GLU A 236 38.72 4.90 35.94
N LYS A 237 39.53 3.83 36.02
CA LYS A 237 40.18 3.22 34.84
C LYS A 237 39.16 2.63 33.86
N GLU A 238 38.12 1.97 34.36
CA GLU A 238 37.04 1.46 33.51
C GLU A 238 36.23 2.59 32.86
N ALA A 239 36.01 3.69 33.58
CA ALA A 239 35.34 4.86 33.04
C ALA A 239 36.18 5.54 31.95
N GLU A 240 37.50 5.60 32.11
CA GLU A 240 38.42 6.13 31.11
C GLU A 240 38.47 5.24 29.85
N ALA A 241 38.62 3.92 30.03
CA ALA A 241 38.55 2.96 28.93
C ALA A 241 37.19 2.94 28.22
N ARG A 242 36.10 3.29 28.91
CA ARG A 242 34.78 3.46 28.30
C ARG A 242 34.68 4.75 27.50
N LYS A 243 35.27 5.86 27.98
CA LYS A 243 35.34 7.13 27.23
C LYS A 243 36.16 6.98 25.95
N GLU A 244 37.28 6.26 26.01
CA GLU A 244 38.10 5.99 24.83
C GLU A 244 37.33 5.18 23.78
N ARG A 245 36.65 4.10 24.20
CA ARG A 245 35.79 3.31 23.29
C ARG A 245 34.68 4.13 22.66
N LEU A 246 34.05 5.03 23.41
CA LEU A 246 33.01 5.92 22.88
C LEU A 246 33.60 6.94 21.89
N ALA A 247 34.79 7.48 22.17
CA ALA A 247 35.47 8.38 21.25
C ALA A 247 35.87 7.69 19.95
N GLU A 248 36.34 6.44 20.01
CA GLU A 248 36.62 5.62 18.83
C GLU A 248 35.34 5.31 18.02
N GLU A 249 34.24 4.98 18.71
CA GLU A 249 32.95 4.72 18.08
C GLU A 249 32.40 5.98 17.39
N GLU A 250 32.51 7.15 18.03
CA GLU A 250 32.13 8.43 17.44
C GLU A 250 32.96 8.75 16.19
N GLN A 251 34.29 8.52 16.24
CA GLN A 251 35.15 8.70 15.07
C GLN A 251 34.78 7.76 13.91
N ARG A 252 34.41 6.51 14.21
CA ARG A 252 33.94 5.56 13.19
C ARG A 252 32.64 6.03 12.55
N LEU A 253 31.66 6.47 13.36
CA LEU A 253 30.39 6.99 12.87
C LEU A 253 30.58 8.23 12.00
N GLN A 254 31.47 9.15 12.40
CA GLN A 254 31.82 10.32 11.60
C GLN A 254 32.47 9.92 10.27
N ALA A 255 33.38 8.94 10.27
CA ALA A 255 34.00 8.43 9.05
C ALA A 255 32.97 7.78 8.11
N ASP A 256 32.01 7.03 8.65
CA ASP A 256 30.94 6.40 7.87
C ASP A 256 29.99 7.44 7.27
N GLN A 257 29.64 8.49 8.03
CA GLN A 257 28.87 9.64 7.51
C GLN A 257 29.60 10.32 6.36
N GLN A 258 30.90 10.60 6.51
CA GLN A 258 31.70 11.22 5.44
C GLN A 258 31.79 10.33 4.20
N ARG A 259 31.89 9.01 4.37
CA ARG A 259 31.88 8.06 3.24
C ARG A 259 30.55 8.10 2.51
N PHE A 260 29.44 8.07 3.25
CA PHE A 260 28.11 8.15 2.67
C PHE A 260 27.89 9.46 1.91
N GLU A 261 28.29 10.60 2.49
CA GLU A 261 28.23 11.89 1.79
C GLU A 261 29.09 11.91 0.52
N ALA A 262 30.30 11.36 0.58
CA ALA A 262 31.17 11.27 -0.58
C ALA A 262 30.58 10.39 -1.69
N GLU A 263 29.94 9.28 -1.32
CA GLU A 263 29.25 8.40 -2.26
C GLU A 263 28.05 9.10 -2.91
N GLN A 264 27.24 9.81 -2.14
CA GLN A 264 26.15 10.62 -2.68
C GLN A 264 26.65 11.67 -3.67
N ARG A 265 27.71 12.42 -3.31
CA ARG A 265 28.31 13.39 -4.24
C ARG A 265 28.82 12.75 -5.53
N GLN A 266 29.37 11.53 -5.46
CA GLN A 266 29.78 10.80 -6.66
C GLN A 266 28.59 10.36 -7.50
N LEU A 267 27.48 9.96 -6.89
CA LEU A 267 26.25 9.62 -7.60
C LEU A 267 25.66 10.85 -8.29
N ASP A 268 25.60 11.99 -7.61
CA ASP A 268 25.14 13.26 -8.18
C ASP A 268 26.02 13.68 -9.38
N GLN A 269 27.34 13.55 -9.24
CA GLN A 269 28.26 13.82 -10.36
C GLN A 269 28.05 12.86 -11.53
N ARG A 270 27.77 11.58 -11.28
CA ARG A 270 27.45 10.61 -12.33
C ARG A 270 26.14 10.94 -13.02
N GLN A 271 25.12 11.34 -12.27
CA GLN A 271 23.82 11.74 -12.82
C GLN A 271 23.96 13.02 -13.65
N ALA A 272 24.58 14.07 -13.12
CA ALA A 272 24.85 15.31 -13.86
C ALA A 272 25.64 15.05 -15.15
N ARG A 273 26.62 14.14 -15.10
CA ARG A 273 27.38 13.73 -16.30
C ARG A 273 26.51 12.99 -17.31
N ALA A 274 25.62 12.11 -16.85
CA ALA A 274 24.68 11.40 -17.71
C ALA A 274 23.66 12.35 -18.35
N GLU A 275 23.17 13.34 -17.60
CA GLU A 275 22.29 14.40 -18.12
C GLU A 275 22.97 15.22 -19.20
N LEU A 276 24.22 15.64 -18.99
CA LEU A 276 24.98 16.39 -20.00
C LEU A 276 25.21 15.56 -21.27
N PHE A 277 25.46 14.25 -21.12
CA PHE A 277 25.54 13.34 -22.27
C PHE A 277 24.21 13.22 -23.02
N ASN A 278 23.09 13.08 -22.29
CA ASN A 278 21.77 13.03 -22.89
C ASN A 278 21.39 14.35 -23.57
N GLU A 279 21.73 15.49 -22.98
CA GLU A 279 21.48 16.81 -23.54
C GLU A 279 22.29 17.02 -24.83
N THR A 280 23.57 16.65 -24.83
CA THR A 280 24.41 16.73 -26.05
C THR A 280 23.90 15.80 -27.14
N ALA A 281 23.45 14.59 -26.81
CA ALA A 281 22.80 13.68 -27.76
C ALA A 281 21.52 14.29 -28.36
N ARG A 282 20.65 14.89 -27.53
CA ARG A 282 19.44 15.60 -28.00
C ARG A 282 19.77 16.78 -28.90
N ARG A 283 20.74 17.62 -28.51
CA ARG A 283 21.19 18.75 -29.34
C ARG A 283 21.73 18.28 -30.69
N ASN A 284 22.48 17.19 -30.74
CA ASN A 284 22.97 16.64 -32.01
C ASN A 284 21.83 16.14 -32.90
N ILE A 285 20.82 15.47 -32.32
CA ILE A 285 19.62 15.05 -33.06
C ILE A 285 18.87 16.26 -33.61
N ASP A 286 18.70 17.31 -32.81
CA ASP A 286 18.02 18.54 -33.23
C ASP A 286 18.78 19.29 -34.33
N ILE A 287 20.12 19.35 -34.25
CA ILE A 287 20.96 19.93 -35.30
C ILE A 287 20.82 19.13 -36.59
N ASN A 288 20.92 17.79 -36.52
CA ASN A 288 20.75 16.94 -37.70
C ASN A 288 19.36 17.08 -38.32
N ARG A 289 18.31 17.17 -37.49
CA ARG A 289 16.95 17.43 -37.95
C ARG A 289 16.82 18.78 -38.64
N ARG A 290 17.37 19.85 -38.08
CA ARG A 290 17.37 21.18 -38.70
C ARG A 290 18.17 21.22 -40.01
N LEU A 291 19.30 20.50 -40.10
CA LEU A 291 20.07 20.40 -41.34
C LEU A 291 19.30 19.68 -42.45
N LEU A 292 18.50 18.66 -42.10
CA LEU A 292 17.55 18.02 -43.02
C LEU A 292 16.43 18.99 -43.44
N GLU A 293 15.87 19.76 -42.51
CA GLU A 293 14.80 20.74 -42.81
C GLU A 293 15.28 21.91 -43.68
N ILE A 294 16.53 22.35 -43.53
CA ILE A 294 17.16 23.43 -44.32
C ILE A 294 17.59 22.93 -45.72
N GLY A 295 17.54 21.61 -45.97
CA GLY A 295 17.85 21.02 -47.27
C GLY A 295 19.35 20.98 -47.61
N VAL A 296 20.22 21.01 -46.60
CA VAL A 296 21.68 20.92 -46.78
C VAL A 296 22.10 19.52 -47.27
N PHE A 297 21.27 18.51 -47.00
CA PHE A 297 21.38 17.18 -47.60
C PHE A 297 20.21 16.98 -48.56
N GLU A 298 20.47 16.98 -49.87
CA GLU A 298 19.50 16.48 -50.85
C GLU A 298 19.13 15.04 -50.50
N ALA A 299 17.82 14.77 -50.44
CA ALA A 299 17.30 13.42 -50.27
C ALA A 299 17.75 12.56 -51.47
N GLY A 300 18.88 11.87 -51.31
CA GLY A 300 19.31 10.83 -52.23
C GLY A 300 18.22 9.77 -52.38
N PRO A 301 18.07 9.15 -53.56
CA PRO A 301 16.92 8.34 -53.88
C PRO A 301 16.81 7.16 -52.92
N THR A 302 15.60 7.00 -52.40
CA THR A 302 15.17 5.91 -51.54
C THR A 302 15.53 4.56 -52.17
N VAL A 303 16.33 3.79 -51.44
CA VAL A 303 16.68 2.41 -51.74
C VAL A 303 15.39 1.58 -51.69
N GLY A 304 14.75 1.36 -52.84
CA GLY A 304 13.48 0.62 -52.89
C GLY A 304 12.69 0.71 -54.20
N SER A 305 13.04 1.60 -55.13
CA SER A 305 12.32 1.73 -56.41
C SER A 305 13.17 1.29 -57.61
N LEU A 306 13.41 -0.02 -57.72
CA LEU A 306 14.08 -0.62 -58.89
C LEU A 306 13.30 -1.81 -59.50
N LEU A 307 12.01 -1.94 -59.19
CA LEU A 307 11.15 -2.99 -59.75
C LEU A 307 9.81 -2.38 -60.13
N ASN A 308 9.79 -1.61 -61.23
CA ASN A 308 8.63 -1.48 -62.13
C ASN A 308 8.97 -0.47 -63.24
N LYS A 309 9.78 -0.89 -64.20
CA LYS A 309 9.77 -0.27 -65.53
C LYS A 309 10.08 -1.34 -66.56
N THR A 310 9.10 -1.58 -67.44
CA THR A 310 9.14 -2.35 -68.71
C THR A 310 9.40 -3.86 -68.55
N VAL A 311 8.61 -4.77 -69.11
CA VAL A 311 7.96 -4.80 -70.44
C VAL A 311 6.55 -5.40 -70.33
#